data_AF-A0A9N9QE17-F1
#
_entry.id   AF-A0A9N9QE17-F1
#
_cell.length_a   1.000
_cell.length_b   1.000
_cell.length_c   1.000
_cell.angle_alpha   90.00
_cell.angle_beta   90.00
_cell.angle_gamma   90.00
#
_symmetry.space_group_name_H-M   'P 1'
#
loop_
_entity.id
_entity.type
_entity.pdbx_description
1 polymer ?
#
loop_
_entity_poly.entity_id
_entity_poly.type
_entity_poly.pdbx_seq_one_letter_code
_entity_poly.pdbx_strand_id
1 'polypeptide(L)'
;MLLHNPGGPGVSGIESVFASASYLSSVPGSGFDIVAWEPRGLGFSEPITNCSSTIHIPGIQKRDRAPGQDLPDSFFEEVIRVAKGFGAVCQDKTGGEKDAGPHMNTIVLVRDMISVLDAFARSEDGKRVKHPELLNYWGFSYGTVVGQMFASMFPDRIGRVVLDGVVDADDWMSGNILRAGTLTDDVFLAFFEYCYLAGPKMCSYYSGSSAGDMLKRFERTVRRFDVKTATRQNRANSSALILGLEGLKVLARPKLYTPTATFSQLADLLVIYEQISRNISLDAIIQMEKRIGQNIDLVANAADESLRTISCTDSRHRLYNHTLQDMKPNIRTLQQQSFLFGDWVSAESANCIGWSIEAAEKFEDISGERSTHLFQKAEHLVRYRRARGK
;
A
#
# COMPACT_ATOMS: atom_id res chain seq x y z
N MET A 1 -3.84 -8.47 -26.70
CA MET A 1 -3.98 -8.82 -25.26
C MET A 1 -4.64 -7.72 -24.42
N LEU A 2 -5.06 -8.04 -23.19
CA LEU A 2 -5.29 -7.10 -22.07
C LEU A 2 -4.24 -7.40 -20.98
N LEU A 3 -3.37 -6.43 -20.72
CA LEU A 3 -2.29 -6.56 -19.75
C LEU A 3 -2.78 -6.11 -18.35
N HIS A 4 -2.67 -6.97 -17.36
CA HIS A 4 -3.15 -6.75 -15.99
C HIS A 4 -1.99 -6.51 -15.02
N ASN A 5 -2.16 -5.57 -14.09
CA ASN A 5 -1.26 -5.40 -12.95
C ASN A 5 -2.06 -5.13 -11.67
N PRO A 6 -1.93 -5.98 -10.63
CA PRO A 6 -2.69 -5.84 -9.39
C PRO A 6 -2.20 -4.74 -8.45
N GLY A 7 -1.04 -4.15 -8.71
CA GLY A 7 -0.41 -3.18 -7.83
C GLY A 7 0.44 -3.82 -6.72
N GLY A 8 0.25 -3.33 -5.49
CA GLY A 8 1.18 -3.53 -4.39
C GLY A 8 1.98 -2.25 -4.16
N PRO A 9 3.17 -2.06 -4.78
CA PRO A 9 3.94 -2.99 -5.63
C PRO A 9 4.31 -4.31 -4.93
N GLY A 10 4.58 -5.35 -5.71
CA GLY A 10 5.03 -6.65 -5.21
C GLY A 10 4.03 -7.79 -5.33
N VAL A 11 2.75 -7.46 -5.55
CA VAL A 11 1.73 -8.50 -5.76
C VAL A 11 1.98 -9.18 -7.10
N SER A 12 2.10 -10.51 -7.07
CA SER A 12 2.29 -11.31 -8.27
C SER A 12 1.17 -11.10 -9.28
N GLY A 13 1.53 -10.67 -10.49
CA GLY A 13 0.58 -10.51 -11.58
C GLY A 13 -0.03 -11.85 -11.99
N ILE A 14 0.80 -12.91 -12.03
CA ILE A 14 0.39 -14.25 -12.42
C ILE A 14 -0.60 -14.84 -11.41
N GLU A 15 -0.25 -14.83 -10.12
CA GLU A 15 -1.14 -15.34 -9.07
C GLU A 15 -2.43 -14.53 -8.99
N SER A 16 -2.36 -13.21 -9.18
CA SER A 16 -3.55 -12.35 -9.20
C SER A 16 -4.52 -12.73 -10.32
N VAL A 17 -4.02 -13.04 -11.52
CA VAL A 17 -4.88 -13.49 -12.63
C VAL A 17 -5.59 -14.78 -12.27
N PHE A 18 -4.90 -15.77 -11.67
CA PHE A 18 -5.55 -17.01 -11.24
C PHE A 18 -6.56 -16.79 -10.11
N ALA A 19 -6.20 -16.00 -9.09
CA ALA A 19 -7.07 -15.72 -7.95
C ALA A 19 -8.32 -14.91 -8.34
N SER A 20 -8.22 -14.05 -9.36
CA SER A 20 -9.29 -13.13 -9.78
C SER A 20 -9.85 -13.47 -11.17
N ALA A 21 -9.58 -14.67 -11.71
CA ALA A 21 -9.90 -15.04 -13.10
C ALA A 21 -11.37 -14.80 -13.46
N SER A 22 -12.29 -15.17 -12.55
CA SER A 22 -13.74 -14.97 -12.75
C SER A 22 -14.11 -13.48 -12.85
N TYR A 23 -13.50 -12.63 -12.01
CA TYR A 23 -13.74 -11.19 -12.05
C TYR A 23 -13.12 -10.57 -13.30
N LEU A 24 -11.83 -10.84 -13.55
CA LEU A 24 -11.08 -10.25 -14.66
C LEU A 24 -11.64 -10.66 -16.02
N SER A 25 -12.19 -11.87 -16.18
CA SER A 25 -12.84 -12.31 -17.42
C SER A 25 -14.26 -11.73 -17.62
N SER A 26 -14.92 -11.28 -16.56
CA SER A 26 -16.31 -10.78 -16.63
C SER A 26 -16.44 -9.36 -17.19
N VAL A 27 -15.38 -8.54 -17.12
CA VAL A 27 -15.43 -7.09 -17.41
C VAL A 27 -15.08 -6.73 -18.87
N PRO A 28 -13.97 -7.22 -19.47
CA PRO A 28 -13.52 -6.75 -20.79
C PRO A 28 -14.29 -7.36 -21.96
N GLY A 29 -15.16 -8.35 -21.71
CA GLY A 29 -15.89 -9.11 -22.73
C GLY A 29 -15.06 -10.19 -23.41
N SER A 30 -15.68 -10.94 -24.33
CA SER A 30 -14.98 -11.94 -25.14
C SER A 30 -14.12 -11.25 -26.22
N GLY A 31 -12.82 -11.53 -26.27
CA GLY A 31 -11.91 -10.99 -27.29
C GLY A 31 -10.56 -10.51 -26.77
N PHE A 32 -10.29 -10.63 -25.47
CA PHE A 32 -8.99 -10.33 -24.88
C PHE A 32 -8.39 -11.55 -24.22
N ASP A 33 -7.13 -11.85 -24.56
CA ASP A 33 -6.28 -12.68 -23.72
C ASP A 33 -5.83 -11.85 -22.53
N ILE A 34 -6.17 -12.28 -21.31
CA ILE A 34 -5.75 -11.63 -20.06
C ILE A 34 -4.34 -12.12 -19.76
N VAL A 35 -3.39 -11.19 -19.86
CA VAL A 35 -1.97 -11.46 -19.68
C VAL A 35 -1.49 -10.71 -18.45
N ALA A 36 -0.64 -11.34 -17.65
CA ALA A 36 0.11 -10.68 -16.58
C ALA A 36 1.58 -11.10 -16.66
N TRP A 37 2.43 -10.35 -15.97
CA TRP A 37 3.86 -10.59 -15.90
C TRP A 37 4.37 -10.26 -14.51
N GLU A 38 5.55 -10.75 -14.18
CA GLU A 38 6.23 -10.42 -12.92
C GLU A 38 7.26 -9.31 -13.14
N PRO A 39 7.24 -8.24 -12.32
CA PRO A 39 8.29 -7.23 -12.35
C PRO A 39 9.67 -7.86 -12.12
N ARG A 40 10.72 -7.20 -12.62
CA ARG A 40 12.11 -7.64 -12.40
C ARG A 40 12.39 -7.82 -10.90
N GLY A 41 13.11 -8.89 -10.57
CA GLY A 41 13.52 -9.18 -9.20
C GLY A 41 12.46 -9.83 -8.33
N LEU A 42 11.24 -10.05 -8.85
CA LEU A 42 10.08 -10.48 -8.09
C LEU A 42 9.42 -11.73 -8.69
N GLY A 43 8.71 -12.48 -7.83
CA GLY A 43 7.93 -13.63 -8.23
C GLY A 43 8.76 -14.65 -9.02
N PHE A 44 8.40 -14.83 -10.28
CA PHE A 44 9.04 -15.76 -11.22
C PHE A 44 10.07 -15.10 -12.14
N SER A 45 10.33 -13.80 -11.99
CA SER A 45 11.32 -13.06 -12.78
C SER A 45 12.70 -13.07 -12.11
N GLU A 46 13.69 -13.65 -12.79
CA GLU A 46 15.07 -13.74 -12.31
C GLU A 46 15.95 -12.56 -12.77
N PRO A 47 17.00 -12.20 -11.99
CA PRO A 47 17.37 -12.77 -10.68
C PRO A 47 16.52 -12.16 -9.54
N ILE A 48 16.11 -12.99 -8.58
CA ILE A 48 15.32 -12.56 -7.41
C ILE A 48 16.22 -11.81 -6.41
N THR A 49 15.72 -10.71 -5.85
CA THR A 49 16.48 -9.83 -4.94
C THR A 49 16.76 -10.47 -3.58
N ASN A 50 15.73 -11.08 -3.00
CA ASN A 50 15.72 -11.87 -1.76
C ASN A 50 16.63 -11.34 -0.63
N CYS A 51 16.61 -10.03 -0.37
CA CYS A 51 17.29 -9.41 0.75
C CYS A 51 16.77 -9.93 2.10
N SER A 52 15.46 -10.18 2.20
CA SER A 52 14.77 -10.49 3.45
C SER A 52 15.06 -11.90 3.96
N SER A 53 15.53 -12.81 3.10
CA SER A 53 15.92 -14.17 3.53
C SER A 53 17.07 -14.20 4.52
N THR A 54 17.94 -13.17 4.53
CA THR A 54 19.15 -13.12 5.36
C THR A 54 19.05 -12.19 6.56
N ILE A 55 17.91 -11.52 6.72
CA ILE A 55 17.70 -10.61 7.85
C ILE A 55 17.29 -11.43 9.06
N HIS A 56 18.27 -11.68 9.94
CA HIS A 56 18.03 -12.21 11.28
C HIS A 56 18.28 -11.09 12.28
N ILE A 57 17.21 -10.39 12.69
CA ILE A 57 17.28 -9.42 13.79
C ILE A 57 16.79 -10.12 15.06
N PRO A 58 17.64 -10.37 16.06
CA PRO A 58 17.24 -11.02 17.31
C PRO A 58 16.05 -10.28 17.97
N GLY A 59 14.98 -11.01 18.28
CA GLY A 59 13.78 -10.47 18.93
C GLY A 59 12.66 -10.01 18.00
N ILE A 60 12.86 -10.02 16.68
CA ILE A 60 11.85 -9.63 15.69
C ILE A 60 11.41 -10.89 14.91
N GLN A 61 10.19 -11.37 15.12
CA GLN A 61 9.61 -12.39 14.24
C GLN A 61 9.16 -11.73 12.93
N LYS A 62 9.34 -12.42 11.79
CA LYS A 62 8.83 -11.99 10.47
C LYS A 62 7.32 -11.77 10.55
N ARG A 63 6.83 -10.54 10.48
CA ARG A 63 5.40 -10.22 10.47
C ARG A 63 5.12 -8.91 9.71
N ASP A 64 4.30 -9.01 8.67
CA ASP A 64 3.84 -7.87 7.89
C ASP A 64 2.87 -6.98 8.68
N ARG A 65 3.35 -5.88 9.27
CA ARG A 65 2.47 -4.97 10.06
C ARG A 65 2.82 -3.51 9.88
N ALA A 66 1.73 -2.76 9.82
CA ALA A 66 1.61 -1.36 9.52
C ALA A 66 1.40 -0.56 10.80
N PRO A 67 2.22 0.44 11.12
CA PRO A 67 1.99 1.22 12.32
C PRO A 67 0.74 2.07 12.27
N GLY A 68 0.35 2.59 13.43
CA GLY A 68 -0.89 3.33 13.56
C GLY A 68 -0.76 4.61 14.37
N GLN A 69 -1.42 5.70 13.93
CA GLN A 69 -1.28 7.10 14.40
C GLN A 69 -1.05 7.34 15.93
N ASP A 70 -0.28 8.38 16.24
CA ASP A 70 0.14 8.80 17.59
C ASP A 70 1.20 7.91 18.23
N LEU A 71 1.92 7.14 17.41
CA LEU A 71 3.10 6.43 17.88
C LEU A 71 4.21 7.41 18.29
N PRO A 72 4.97 7.08 19.35
CA PRO A 72 6.02 7.94 19.86
C PRO A 72 7.22 7.98 18.90
N ASP A 73 8.10 8.98 19.06
CA ASP A 73 9.38 9.06 18.34
C ASP A 73 10.16 7.73 18.39
N SER A 74 10.15 7.03 19.54
CA SER A 74 10.81 5.74 19.71
C SER A 74 10.33 4.64 18.77
N PHE A 75 9.07 4.70 18.31
CA PHE A 75 8.56 3.79 17.30
C PHE A 75 9.23 4.05 15.95
N PHE A 76 9.26 5.31 15.52
CA PHE A 76 9.88 5.67 14.24
C PHE A 76 11.40 5.50 14.26
N GLU A 77 12.06 5.73 15.40
CA GLU A 77 13.48 5.40 15.59
C GLU A 77 13.76 3.92 15.34
N GLU A 78 12.89 3.04 15.83
CA GLU A 78 12.98 1.60 15.60
C GLU A 78 12.74 1.24 14.12
N VAL A 79 11.73 1.83 13.47
CA VAL A 79 11.50 1.65 12.02
C VAL A 79 12.74 2.07 11.22
N ILE A 80 13.33 3.23 11.53
CA ILE A 80 14.53 3.74 10.85
C ILE A 80 15.73 2.81 11.08
N ARG A 81 15.91 2.31 12.30
CA ARG A 81 16.99 1.35 12.63
C ARG A 81 16.88 0.09 11.79
N VAL A 82 15.67 -0.46 11.69
CA VAL A 82 15.35 -1.64 10.88
C VAL A 82 15.55 -1.36 9.38
N ALA A 83 15.07 -0.22 8.89
CA ALA A 83 15.21 0.21 7.50
C ALA A 83 16.68 0.30 7.09
N LYS A 84 17.55 0.87 7.94
CA LYS A 84 19.00 0.93 7.71
C LYS A 84 19.65 -0.45 7.63
N GLY A 85 19.26 -1.36 8.52
CA GLY A 85 19.73 -2.75 8.47
C GLY A 85 19.31 -3.47 7.19
N PHE A 86 18.03 -3.33 6.81
CA PHE A 86 17.48 -3.90 5.58
C PHE A 86 18.20 -3.37 4.32
N GLY A 87 18.33 -2.04 4.23
CA GLY A 87 18.98 -1.40 3.07
C GLY A 87 20.45 -1.79 2.92
N ALA A 88 21.20 -1.92 4.01
CA ALA A 88 22.59 -2.40 3.96
C ALA A 88 22.69 -3.84 3.42
N VAL A 89 21.79 -4.73 3.83
CA VAL A 89 21.73 -6.10 3.31
C VAL A 89 21.36 -6.12 1.82
N CYS A 90 20.40 -5.30 1.40
CA CYS A 90 20.05 -5.21 -0.02
C CYS A 90 21.18 -4.64 -0.88
N GLN A 91 21.88 -3.61 -0.38
CA GLN A 91 23.01 -3.00 -1.08
C GLN A 91 24.12 -4.02 -1.35
N ASP A 92 24.46 -4.83 -0.35
CA ASP A 92 25.49 -5.87 -0.47
C ASP A 92 25.10 -6.97 -1.48
N LYS A 93 23.83 -7.39 -1.46
CA LYS A 93 23.34 -8.49 -2.31
C LYS A 93 23.00 -8.10 -3.74
N THR A 94 22.46 -6.91 -3.93
CA THR A 94 21.76 -6.53 -5.17
C THR A 94 22.01 -5.11 -5.63
N GLY A 95 22.91 -4.39 -4.97
CA GLY A 95 23.18 -2.98 -5.24
C GLY A 95 24.25 -2.73 -6.31
N GLY A 96 24.86 -3.77 -6.89
CA GLY A 96 25.80 -3.62 -8.00
C GLY A 96 25.10 -3.15 -9.27
N GLU A 97 25.83 -2.44 -10.14
CA GLU A 97 25.30 -1.84 -11.39
C GLU A 97 24.56 -2.86 -12.29
N LYS A 98 24.99 -4.12 -12.25
CA LYS A 98 24.44 -5.22 -13.05
C LYS A 98 23.47 -6.13 -12.29
N ASP A 99 23.27 -5.89 -11.00
CA ASP A 99 22.37 -6.66 -10.16
C ASP A 99 20.94 -6.15 -10.28
N ALA A 100 19.95 -6.86 -9.73
CA ALA A 100 18.54 -6.48 -9.86
C ALA A 100 18.21 -5.10 -9.29
N GLY A 101 18.77 -4.73 -8.13
CA GLY A 101 18.35 -3.58 -7.32
C GLY A 101 18.22 -2.26 -8.11
N PRO A 102 19.27 -1.80 -8.82
CA PRO A 102 19.20 -0.57 -9.63
C PRO A 102 18.11 -0.58 -10.72
N HIS A 103 17.64 -1.75 -11.13
CA HIS A 103 16.67 -1.94 -12.22
C HIS A 103 15.26 -2.29 -11.72
N MET A 104 15.03 -2.28 -10.40
CA MET A 104 13.73 -2.54 -9.79
C MET A 104 12.97 -1.25 -9.50
N ASN A 105 12.60 -0.55 -10.56
CA ASN A 105 11.80 0.67 -10.49
C ASN A 105 10.72 0.66 -11.57
N THR A 106 9.73 1.54 -11.41
CA THR A 106 8.58 1.67 -12.31
C THR A 106 9.02 2.03 -13.73
N ILE A 107 10.08 2.82 -13.89
CA ILE A 107 10.59 3.28 -15.19
C ILE A 107 11.06 2.09 -16.04
N VAL A 108 11.85 1.20 -15.45
CA VAL A 108 12.34 -0.01 -16.12
C VAL A 108 11.18 -0.98 -16.36
N LEU A 109 10.29 -1.14 -15.37
CA LEU A 109 9.08 -1.97 -15.51
C LEU A 109 8.22 -1.56 -16.72
N VAL A 110 8.05 -0.25 -16.94
CA VAL A 110 7.31 0.30 -18.07
C VAL A 110 7.99 0.02 -19.41
N ARG A 111 9.32 -0.06 -19.46
CA ARG A 111 10.03 -0.52 -20.67
C ARG A 111 9.89 -2.01 -20.91
N ASP A 112 9.85 -2.81 -19.86
CA ASP A 112 9.59 -4.24 -19.98
C ASP A 112 8.20 -4.48 -20.59
N MET A 113 7.20 -3.66 -20.27
CA MET A 113 5.88 -3.73 -20.91
C MET A 113 5.95 -3.56 -22.43
N ILE A 114 6.82 -2.71 -22.97
CA ILE A 114 7.02 -2.61 -24.44
C ILE A 114 7.52 -3.93 -25.01
N SER A 115 8.46 -4.58 -24.31
CA SER A 115 8.99 -5.88 -24.73
C SER A 115 7.92 -6.98 -24.67
N VAL A 116 7.06 -6.97 -23.65
CA VAL A 116 5.90 -7.88 -23.56
C VAL A 116 4.93 -7.63 -24.72
N LEU A 117 4.60 -6.37 -25.00
CA LEU A 117 3.71 -6.01 -26.12
C LEU A 117 4.28 -6.48 -27.46
N ASP A 118 5.56 -6.22 -27.72
CA ASP A 118 6.23 -6.58 -28.97
C ASP A 118 6.47 -8.09 -29.10
N ALA A 119 6.55 -8.83 -27.99
CA ALA A 119 6.66 -10.28 -27.98
C ALA A 119 5.31 -10.95 -28.30
N PHE A 120 4.23 -10.46 -27.71
CA PHE A 120 2.86 -10.95 -27.99
C PHE A 120 2.40 -10.56 -29.40
N ALA A 121 2.82 -9.40 -29.90
CA ALA A 121 2.61 -8.97 -31.28
C ALA A 121 3.43 -9.77 -32.31
N ARG A 122 3.95 -10.95 -31.96
CA ARG A 122 4.53 -11.90 -32.93
C ARG A 122 3.50 -12.98 -33.21
N SER A 123 3.30 -13.32 -34.48
CA SER A 123 2.42 -14.42 -34.86
C SER A 123 2.94 -15.76 -34.33
N GLU A 124 2.09 -16.80 -34.29
CA GLU A 124 2.47 -18.17 -33.86
C GLU A 124 3.70 -18.72 -34.61
N ASP A 125 3.99 -18.23 -35.82
CA ASP A 125 5.18 -18.57 -36.60
C ASP A 125 6.44 -17.75 -36.26
N GLY A 126 6.39 -16.95 -35.19
CA GLY A 126 7.50 -16.16 -34.66
C GLY A 126 7.81 -14.86 -35.40
N LYS A 127 7.05 -14.51 -36.44
CA LYS A 127 7.27 -13.28 -37.23
C LYS A 127 6.71 -12.07 -36.50
N ARG A 128 7.45 -10.95 -36.55
CA ARG A 128 6.98 -9.66 -36.04
C ARG A 128 5.79 -9.18 -36.87
N VAL A 129 4.67 -8.85 -36.21
CA VAL A 129 3.52 -8.22 -36.87
C VAL A 129 3.92 -6.81 -37.33
N LYS A 130 3.37 -6.36 -38.47
CA LYS A 130 3.73 -5.09 -39.13
C LYS A 130 3.43 -3.84 -38.29
N HIS A 131 2.61 -3.94 -37.25
CA HIS A 131 2.23 -2.82 -36.39
C HIS A 131 2.59 -3.14 -34.93
N PRO A 132 3.22 -2.19 -34.21
CA PRO A 132 3.47 -2.37 -32.78
C PRO A 132 2.13 -2.47 -32.04
N GLU A 133 1.99 -3.46 -31.16
CA GLU A 133 0.74 -3.63 -30.42
C GLU A 133 0.57 -2.46 -29.43
N LEU A 134 -0.64 -1.91 -29.43
CA LEU A 134 -1.05 -0.88 -28.49
C LEU A 134 -1.39 -1.54 -27.16
N LEU A 135 -1.02 -0.87 -26.08
CA LEU A 135 -1.30 -1.30 -24.72
C LEU A 135 -2.79 -1.22 -24.43
N ASN A 136 -3.46 -2.37 -24.31
CA ASN A 136 -4.69 -2.46 -23.53
C ASN A 136 -4.31 -2.87 -22.11
N TYR A 137 -4.67 -2.07 -21.11
CA TYR A 137 -4.18 -2.23 -19.74
C TYR A 137 -5.27 -2.03 -18.71
N TRP A 138 -5.25 -2.86 -17.68
CA TRP A 138 -6.03 -2.67 -16.46
C TRP A 138 -5.09 -2.73 -15.26
N GLY A 139 -4.80 -1.56 -14.69
CA GLY A 139 -3.92 -1.42 -13.53
C GLY A 139 -4.72 -1.06 -12.29
N PHE A 140 -4.41 -1.74 -11.18
CA PHE A 140 -5.01 -1.48 -9.87
C PHE A 140 -3.97 -0.90 -8.91
N SER A 141 -4.38 0.02 -8.04
CA SER A 141 -3.51 0.53 -6.96
C SER A 141 -2.16 1.04 -7.52
N TYR A 142 -1.01 0.56 -7.07
CA TYR A 142 0.30 0.88 -7.67
C TYR A 142 0.36 0.63 -9.20
N GLY A 143 -0.38 -0.33 -9.75
CA GLY A 143 -0.51 -0.52 -11.19
C GLY A 143 -1.05 0.72 -11.90
N THR A 144 -1.76 1.60 -11.20
CA THR A 144 -2.16 2.90 -11.76
C THR A 144 -0.97 3.85 -11.93
N VAL A 145 0.06 3.79 -11.09
CA VAL A 145 1.33 4.52 -11.28
C VAL A 145 2.03 3.99 -12.52
N VAL A 146 2.10 2.66 -12.67
CA VAL A 146 2.68 2.00 -13.85
C VAL A 146 1.97 2.44 -15.14
N GLY A 147 0.64 2.46 -15.14
CA GLY A 147 -0.16 2.89 -16.29
C GLY A 147 0.00 4.38 -16.62
N GLN A 148 0.02 5.26 -15.61
CA GLN A 148 0.32 6.69 -15.78
C GLN A 148 1.70 6.89 -16.40
N MET A 149 2.69 6.19 -15.87
CA MET A 149 4.07 6.27 -16.32
C MET A 149 4.24 5.76 -17.75
N PHE A 150 3.60 4.65 -18.11
CA PHE A 150 3.58 4.16 -19.49
C PHE A 150 2.97 5.19 -20.44
N ALA A 151 1.85 5.81 -20.08
CA ALA A 151 1.20 6.82 -20.91
C ALA A 151 2.09 8.06 -21.12
N SER A 152 2.88 8.46 -20.12
CA SER A 152 3.83 9.58 -20.22
C SER A 152 5.07 9.22 -21.06
N MET A 153 5.60 8.00 -20.91
CA MET A 153 6.81 7.56 -21.64
C MET A 153 6.53 7.14 -23.08
N PHE A 154 5.38 6.50 -23.32
CA PHE A 154 5.02 5.88 -24.60
C PHE A 154 3.58 6.23 -25.04
N PRO A 155 3.25 7.52 -25.22
CA PRO A 155 1.88 7.96 -25.54
C PRO A 155 1.34 7.35 -26.83
N ASP A 156 2.20 7.12 -27.83
CA ASP A 156 1.83 6.52 -29.12
C ASP A 156 1.62 5.00 -29.05
N ARG A 157 1.88 4.38 -27.89
CA ARG A 157 1.69 2.95 -27.61
C ARG A 157 0.47 2.67 -26.75
N ILE A 158 -0.39 3.64 -26.51
CA ILE A 158 -1.60 3.50 -25.70
C ILE A 158 -2.78 3.04 -26.56
N GLY A 159 -3.41 1.94 -26.15
CA GLY A 159 -4.70 1.47 -26.65
C GLY A 159 -5.82 1.85 -25.68
N ARG A 160 -6.42 0.84 -25.02
CA ARG A 160 -7.47 1.03 -24.01
C ARG A 160 -6.91 0.87 -22.60
N VAL A 161 -6.94 1.92 -21.80
CA VAL A 161 -6.37 1.89 -20.45
C VAL A 161 -7.43 2.19 -19.40
N VAL A 162 -7.48 1.34 -18.37
CA VAL A 162 -8.26 1.53 -17.15
C VAL A 162 -7.30 1.57 -15.97
N LEU A 163 -7.41 2.62 -15.15
CA LEU A 163 -6.68 2.78 -13.90
C LEU A 163 -7.71 2.79 -12.77
N ASP A 164 -7.65 1.79 -11.90
CA ASP A 164 -8.65 1.53 -10.85
C ASP A 164 -8.00 1.63 -9.46
N GLY A 165 -8.55 2.47 -8.58
CA GLY A 165 -7.87 2.88 -7.34
C GLY A 165 -6.62 3.72 -7.63
N VAL A 166 -6.82 4.89 -8.25
CA VAL A 166 -5.75 5.74 -8.78
C VAL A 166 -4.87 6.30 -7.66
N VAL A 167 -3.59 5.97 -7.73
CA VAL A 167 -2.52 6.55 -6.93
C VAL A 167 -1.96 7.75 -7.68
N ASP A 168 -1.74 8.84 -6.97
CA ASP A 168 -1.08 10.01 -7.53
C ASP A 168 0.39 9.71 -7.79
N ALA A 169 0.80 9.69 -9.06
CA ALA A 169 2.13 9.25 -9.44
C ALA A 169 3.24 10.23 -9.00
N ASP A 170 2.97 11.54 -8.97
CA ASP A 170 3.95 12.52 -8.49
C ASP A 170 4.17 12.38 -6.98
N ASP A 171 3.08 12.18 -6.25
CA ASP A 171 3.12 11.91 -4.81
C ASP A 171 3.82 10.57 -4.48
N TRP A 172 3.59 9.53 -5.28
CA TRP A 172 4.32 8.26 -5.21
C TRP A 172 5.82 8.47 -5.40
N MET A 173 6.23 9.14 -6.48
CA MET A 173 7.64 9.39 -6.78
C MET A 173 8.31 10.32 -5.76
N SER A 174 7.55 11.07 -4.96
CA SER A 174 8.09 11.86 -3.84
C SER A 174 8.63 10.99 -2.69
N GLY A 175 8.16 9.73 -2.59
CA GLY A 175 8.43 8.81 -1.47
C GLY A 175 7.62 9.10 -0.20
N ASN A 176 7.01 10.28 -0.08
CA ASN A 176 6.26 10.68 1.12
C ASN A 176 4.78 10.25 1.08
N ILE A 177 4.24 10.04 -0.13
CA ILE A 177 2.88 9.54 -0.37
C ILE A 177 1.82 10.30 0.48
N LEU A 178 1.91 11.63 0.52
CA LEU A 178 1.11 12.51 1.39
C LEU A 178 -0.38 12.57 1.02
N ARG A 179 -0.76 12.06 -0.15
CA ARG A 179 -2.16 11.97 -0.59
C ARG A 179 -2.77 10.61 -0.26
N ALA A 180 -1.97 9.62 0.13
CA ALA A 180 -2.49 8.33 0.57
C ALA A 180 -3.24 8.46 1.90
N GLY A 181 -4.36 7.75 2.02
CA GLY A 181 -5.12 7.65 3.27
C GLY A 181 -6.11 8.79 3.55
N THR A 182 -6.17 9.83 2.71
CA THR A 182 -7.08 10.98 2.89
C THR A 182 -8.56 10.61 2.96
N LEU A 183 -8.98 9.50 2.32
CA LEU A 183 -10.36 9.01 2.32
C LEU A 183 -10.58 7.80 3.24
N THR A 184 -9.53 7.27 3.88
CA THR A 184 -9.69 6.02 4.64
C THR A 184 -10.54 6.23 5.89
N ASP A 185 -10.35 7.36 6.58
CA ASP A 185 -11.12 7.66 7.77
C ASP A 185 -12.62 7.84 7.42
N ASP A 186 -12.97 8.31 6.22
CA ASP A 186 -14.37 8.36 5.76
C ASP A 186 -14.98 6.96 5.65
N VAL A 187 -14.24 5.98 5.12
CA VAL A 187 -14.69 4.57 5.05
C VAL A 187 -14.84 3.99 6.46
N PHE A 188 -13.91 4.31 7.36
CA PHE A 188 -14.01 3.90 8.76
C PHE A 188 -15.19 4.56 9.48
N LEU A 189 -15.50 5.82 9.20
CA LEU A 189 -16.66 6.50 9.77
C LEU A 189 -17.96 5.91 9.23
N ALA A 190 -17.99 5.53 7.94
CA ALA A 190 -19.13 4.85 7.33
C ALA A 190 -19.46 3.52 8.01
N PHE A 191 -18.48 2.82 8.59
CA PHE A 191 -18.74 1.60 9.38
C PHE A 191 -19.80 1.83 10.47
N PHE A 192 -19.77 2.95 11.19
CA PHE A 192 -20.75 3.21 12.25
C PHE A 192 -22.15 3.42 11.69
N GLU A 193 -22.28 4.04 10.52
CA GLU A 193 -23.56 4.19 9.82
C GLU A 193 -24.11 2.83 9.37
N TYR A 194 -23.29 2.05 8.65
CA TYR A 194 -23.70 0.73 8.16
C TYR A 194 -23.97 -0.26 9.30
N CYS A 195 -23.19 -0.25 10.36
CA CYS A 195 -23.43 -1.04 11.56
C CYS A 195 -24.78 -0.67 12.23
N TYR A 196 -25.13 0.62 12.26
CA TYR A 196 -26.38 1.08 12.83
C TYR A 196 -27.57 0.59 12.00
N LEU A 197 -27.49 0.78 10.68
CA LEU A 197 -28.52 0.35 9.74
C LEU A 197 -28.71 -1.17 9.74
N ALA A 198 -27.63 -1.94 9.89
CA ALA A 198 -27.67 -3.39 9.97
C ALA A 198 -28.38 -3.90 11.24
N GLY A 199 -28.36 -3.12 12.32
CA GLY A 199 -29.04 -3.44 13.57
C GLY A 199 -28.33 -4.50 14.42
N PRO A 200 -28.86 -4.79 15.63
CA PRO A 200 -28.21 -5.64 16.63
C PRO A 200 -28.08 -7.10 16.25
N LYS A 201 -28.85 -7.56 15.24
CA LYS A 201 -28.76 -8.94 14.75
C LYS A 201 -27.57 -9.16 13.81
N MET A 202 -27.13 -8.11 13.12
CA MET A 202 -26.13 -8.20 12.05
C MET A 202 -24.82 -7.48 12.39
N CYS A 203 -24.83 -6.54 13.34
CA CYS A 203 -23.63 -5.87 13.82
C CYS A 203 -23.43 -6.09 15.34
N SER A 204 -22.36 -6.79 15.72
CA SER A 204 -22.01 -7.04 17.12
C SER A 204 -21.62 -5.78 17.90
N TYR A 205 -21.19 -4.72 17.20
CA TYR A 205 -20.87 -3.43 17.79
C TYR A 205 -22.10 -2.50 17.96
N TYR A 206 -23.27 -2.92 17.48
CA TYR A 206 -24.51 -2.14 17.56
C TYR A 206 -24.81 -1.69 18.99
N SER A 207 -25.06 -0.40 19.18
CA SER A 207 -25.47 0.16 20.48
C SER A 207 -26.03 1.58 20.33
N GLY A 208 -26.74 2.04 21.36
CA GLY A 208 -27.25 3.41 21.42
C GLY A 208 -28.43 3.66 20.49
N SER A 209 -28.67 4.94 20.20
CA SER A 209 -29.81 5.42 19.40
C SER A 209 -29.40 5.92 18.01
N SER A 210 -28.11 6.03 17.72
CA SER A 210 -27.57 6.55 16.46
C SER A 210 -26.18 6.00 16.15
N ALA A 211 -25.75 6.10 14.88
CA ALA A 211 -24.36 5.86 14.48
C ALA A 211 -23.37 6.73 15.29
N GLY A 212 -23.75 7.97 15.62
CA GLY A 212 -22.96 8.87 16.45
C GLY A 212 -22.73 8.37 17.88
N ASP A 213 -23.67 7.61 18.46
CA ASP A 213 -23.48 7.01 19.78
C ASP A 213 -22.43 5.90 19.76
N MET A 214 -22.36 5.14 18.66
CA MET A 214 -21.35 4.11 18.45
C MET A 214 -19.98 4.71 18.15
N LEU A 215 -19.92 5.80 17.38
CA LEU A 215 -18.67 6.55 17.21
C LEU A 215 -18.15 7.05 18.55
N LYS A 216 -19.00 7.65 19.39
CA LYS A 216 -18.63 8.07 20.76
C LYS A 216 -18.20 6.88 21.63
N ARG A 217 -18.81 5.70 21.45
CA ARG A 217 -18.39 4.45 22.12
C ARG A 217 -16.96 4.09 21.72
N PHE A 218 -16.65 4.12 20.43
CA PHE A 218 -15.31 3.88 19.90
C PHE A 218 -14.30 4.91 20.43
N GLU A 219 -14.62 6.20 20.38
CA GLU A 219 -13.75 7.26 20.90
C GLU A 219 -13.42 7.06 22.38
N ARG A 220 -14.40 6.65 23.21
CA ARG A 220 -14.17 6.32 24.62
C ARG A 220 -13.21 5.14 24.80
N THR A 221 -13.31 4.13 23.94
CA THR A 221 -12.39 2.98 23.92
C THR A 221 -10.98 3.43 23.54
N VAL A 222 -10.83 4.18 22.45
CA VAL A 222 -9.52 4.65 21.95
C VAL A 222 -8.83 5.58 22.94
N ARG A 223 -9.56 6.49 23.62
CA ARG A 223 -9.00 7.38 24.64
C ARG A 223 -8.34 6.65 25.83
N ARG A 224 -8.65 5.36 26.05
CA ARG A 224 -7.99 4.54 27.08
C ARG A 224 -6.59 4.10 26.65
N PHE A 225 -6.32 4.05 25.35
CA PHE A 225 -4.99 3.85 24.77
C PHE A 225 -4.22 5.17 24.65
N ASP A 226 -4.14 5.94 25.74
CA ASP A 226 -3.45 7.24 25.78
C ASP A 226 -1.92 7.09 25.81
N VAL A 227 -1.37 6.75 24.65
CA VAL A 227 0.07 6.54 24.42
C VAL A 227 0.86 7.81 24.73
N LYS A 228 0.39 8.97 24.25
CA LYS A 228 1.09 10.27 24.44
C LYS A 228 1.32 10.59 25.91
N THR A 229 0.28 10.51 26.74
CA THR A 229 0.42 10.78 28.17
C THR A 229 1.23 9.69 28.86
N ALA A 230 1.03 8.42 28.49
CA ALA A 230 1.74 7.31 29.11
C ALA A 230 3.25 7.37 28.89
N THR A 231 3.69 7.70 27.67
CA THR A 231 5.11 7.89 27.33
C THR A 231 5.69 9.09 28.05
N ARG A 232 5.01 10.25 28.04
CA ARG A 232 5.48 11.46 28.73
C ARG A 232 5.65 11.25 30.24
N GLN A 233 4.79 10.43 30.85
CA GLN A 233 4.82 10.13 32.28
C GLN A 233 5.64 8.88 32.63
N ASN A 234 6.29 8.24 31.65
CA ASN A 234 7.04 6.99 31.82
C ASN A 234 6.26 5.90 32.58
N ARG A 235 4.98 5.72 32.23
CA ARG A 235 4.11 4.74 32.91
C ARG A 235 4.58 3.32 32.61
N ALA A 236 4.53 2.44 33.62
CA ALA A 236 4.94 1.04 33.49
C ALA A 236 4.13 0.24 32.44
N ASN A 237 2.94 0.71 32.06
CA ASN A 237 2.11 0.08 31.04
C ASN A 237 2.21 0.73 29.65
N SER A 238 3.18 1.63 29.41
CA SER A 238 3.36 2.33 28.14
C SER A 238 3.50 1.36 26.95
N SER A 239 4.30 0.30 27.08
CA SER A 239 4.48 -0.70 26.02
C SER A 239 3.18 -1.43 25.66
N ALA A 240 2.34 -1.74 26.65
CA ALA A 240 1.03 -2.33 26.40
C ALA A 240 0.11 -1.35 25.65
N LEU A 241 0.10 -0.08 26.03
CA LEU A 241 -0.72 0.93 25.37
C LEU A 241 -0.31 1.13 23.90
N ILE A 242 1.00 1.19 23.63
CA ILE A 242 1.57 1.29 22.28
C ILE A 242 1.14 0.08 21.45
N LEU A 243 1.40 -1.13 21.93
CA LEU A 243 1.10 -2.37 21.21
C LEU A 243 -0.41 -2.53 20.94
N GLY A 244 -1.23 -2.16 21.92
CA GLY A 244 -2.68 -2.21 21.79
C GLY A 244 -3.18 -1.25 20.70
N LEU A 245 -2.71 0.01 20.71
CA LEU A 245 -3.11 1.02 19.73
C LEU A 245 -2.63 0.67 18.32
N GLU A 246 -1.38 0.22 18.18
CA GLU A 246 -0.83 -0.28 16.92
C GLU A 246 -1.66 -1.45 16.40
N GLY A 247 -1.94 -2.43 17.26
CA GLY A 247 -2.78 -3.57 16.95
C GLY A 247 -4.15 -3.19 16.41
N LEU A 248 -4.82 -2.20 17.01
CA LEU A 248 -6.16 -1.79 16.61
C LEU A 248 -6.15 -1.37 15.14
N LYS A 249 -5.12 -0.62 14.75
CA LYS A 249 -4.99 0.00 13.44
C LYS A 249 -4.53 -1.01 12.40
N VAL A 250 -3.52 -1.82 12.71
CA VAL A 250 -3.09 -2.97 11.90
C VAL A 250 -4.28 -3.87 11.57
N LEU A 251 -5.07 -4.19 12.59
CA LEU A 251 -6.16 -5.15 12.47
C LEU A 251 -7.39 -4.55 11.80
N ALA A 252 -7.69 -3.26 12.01
CA ALA A 252 -8.83 -2.58 11.38
C ALA A 252 -8.59 -2.29 9.90
N ARG A 253 -7.39 -1.86 9.53
CA ARG A 253 -7.02 -1.43 8.17
C ARG A 253 -7.49 -2.37 7.04
N PRO A 254 -7.16 -3.68 7.04
CA PRO A 254 -7.57 -4.56 5.94
C PRO A 254 -9.09 -4.72 5.82
N LYS A 255 -9.86 -4.43 6.87
CA LYS A 255 -11.33 -4.50 6.85
C LYS A 255 -11.96 -3.28 6.16
N LEU A 256 -11.14 -2.29 5.81
CA LEU A 256 -11.59 -1.10 5.08
C LEU A 256 -11.39 -1.22 3.57
N TYR A 257 -10.61 -2.20 3.11
CA TYR A 257 -10.41 -2.46 1.69
C TYR A 257 -11.64 -3.09 1.02
N THR A 258 -12.37 -3.95 1.74
CA THR A 258 -13.59 -4.60 1.24
C THR A 258 -14.73 -4.51 2.26
N PRO A 259 -15.26 -3.30 2.54
CA PRO A 259 -16.26 -3.04 3.58
C PRO A 259 -17.45 -4.00 3.59
N THR A 260 -17.98 -4.29 2.41
CA THR A 260 -19.16 -5.16 2.21
C THR A 260 -18.94 -6.59 2.69
N ALA A 261 -17.70 -7.07 2.70
CA ALA A 261 -17.35 -8.41 3.16
C ALA A 261 -16.78 -8.44 4.58
N THR A 262 -16.22 -7.33 5.08
CA THR A 262 -15.34 -7.34 6.26
C THR A 262 -15.78 -6.41 7.40
N PHE A 263 -16.84 -5.63 7.23
CA PHE A 263 -17.38 -4.79 8.32
C PHE A 263 -17.91 -5.59 9.52
N SER A 264 -18.42 -6.81 9.32
CA SER A 264 -18.79 -7.69 10.45
C SER A 264 -17.57 -8.04 11.30
N GLN A 265 -16.43 -8.34 10.67
CA GLN A 265 -15.17 -8.60 11.35
C GLN A 265 -14.64 -7.36 12.07
N LEU A 266 -14.83 -6.17 11.47
CA LEU A 266 -14.49 -4.91 12.13
C LEU A 266 -15.36 -4.69 13.38
N ALA A 267 -16.65 -5.00 13.32
CA ALA A 267 -17.53 -4.91 14.48
C ALA A 267 -17.03 -5.80 15.64
N ASP A 268 -16.71 -7.07 15.36
CA ASP A 268 -16.20 -8.00 16.35
C ASP A 268 -14.86 -7.53 16.94
N LEU A 269 -13.97 -7.01 16.10
CA LEU A 269 -12.70 -6.41 16.53
C LEU A 269 -12.93 -5.27 17.53
N LEU A 270 -13.85 -4.35 17.23
CA LEU A 270 -14.12 -3.21 18.12
C LEU A 270 -14.75 -3.64 19.45
N VAL A 271 -15.56 -4.71 19.47
CA VAL A 271 -16.06 -5.31 20.72
C VAL A 271 -14.91 -5.87 21.55
N ILE A 272 -13.98 -6.62 20.94
CA ILE A 272 -12.80 -7.16 21.61
C ILE A 272 -11.95 -6.03 22.22
N TYR A 273 -11.71 -4.97 21.45
CA TYR A 273 -10.93 -3.82 21.92
C TYR A 273 -11.60 -3.07 23.06
N GLU A 274 -12.93 -2.97 23.07
CA GLU A 274 -13.65 -2.40 24.21
C GLU A 274 -13.43 -3.22 25.49
N GLN A 275 -13.44 -4.55 25.41
CA GLN A 275 -13.19 -5.42 26.56
C GLN A 275 -11.78 -5.23 27.12
N ILE A 276 -10.76 -5.19 26.25
CA ILE A 276 -9.36 -5.02 26.64
C ILE A 276 -9.11 -3.65 27.25
N SER A 277 -9.78 -2.62 26.73
CA SER A 277 -9.62 -1.24 27.23
C SER A 277 -10.00 -1.08 28.72
N ARG A 278 -10.74 -2.03 29.31
CA ARG A 278 -11.09 -2.03 30.73
C ARG A 278 -9.91 -2.36 31.63
N ASN A 279 -8.95 -3.17 31.16
CA ASN A 279 -7.74 -3.54 31.87
C ASN A 279 -6.61 -3.85 30.88
N ILE A 280 -5.86 -2.81 30.49
CA ILE A 280 -4.82 -2.92 29.46
C ILE A 280 -3.53 -3.45 30.10
N SER A 281 -3.12 -4.65 29.70
CA SER A 281 -1.84 -5.27 30.04
C SER A 281 -1.25 -5.96 28.80
N LEU A 282 0.06 -6.26 28.84
CA LEU A 282 0.72 -7.05 27.80
C LEU A 282 0.04 -8.42 27.61
N ASP A 283 -0.27 -9.10 28.71
CA ASP A 283 -0.96 -10.39 28.67
C ASP A 283 -2.33 -10.28 27.99
N ALA A 284 -3.11 -9.23 28.27
CA ALA A 284 -4.42 -9.04 27.64
C ALA A 284 -4.30 -8.88 26.12
N ILE A 285 -3.26 -8.19 25.65
CA ILE A 285 -3.00 -7.99 24.22
C ILE A 285 -2.56 -9.29 23.56
N ILE A 286 -1.60 -10.01 24.16
CA ILE A 286 -1.14 -11.32 23.66
C ILE A 286 -2.29 -12.33 23.58
N GLN A 287 -3.21 -12.31 24.55
CA GLN A 287 -4.38 -13.21 24.51
C GLN A 287 -5.38 -12.80 23.42
N MET A 288 -5.56 -11.51 23.16
CA MET A 288 -6.37 -11.02 22.06
C MET A 288 -5.79 -11.44 20.70
N GLU A 289 -4.48 -11.29 20.53
CA GLU A 289 -3.77 -11.74 19.33
C GLU A 289 -4.00 -13.22 19.03
N LYS A 290 -3.89 -14.07 20.06
CA LYS A 290 -4.17 -15.50 19.95
C LYS A 290 -5.61 -15.77 19.53
N ARG A 291 -6.57 -15.02 20.05
CA ARG A 291 -8.00 -15.15 19.67
C ARG A 291 -8.25 -14.74 18.22
N ILE A 292 -7.57 -13.69 17.76
CA ILE A 292 -7.70 -13.17 16.39
C ILE A 292 -6.87 -14.01 15.40
N GLY A 293 -5.97 -14.87 15.90
CA GLY A 293 -5.04 -15.64 15.07
C GLY A 293 -3.96 -14.76 14.43
N GLN A 294 -3.67 -13.59 15.01
CA GLN A 294 -2.72 -12.62 14.47
C GLN A 294 -1.90 -12.00 15.60
N ASN A 295 -0.60 -12.30 15.64
CA ASN A 295 0.31 -11.82 16.68
C ASN A 295 0.93 -10.42 16.41
N ILE A 296 0.63 -9.39 17.20
CA ILE A 296 1.13 -8.02 17.05
C ILE A 296 2.51 -7.96 17.71
N ASP A 297 3.55 -7.66 16.94
CA ASP A 297 4.88 -7.35 17.48
C ASP A 297 5.15 -5.86 17.26
N LEU A 298 5.93 -5.25 18.17
CA LEU A 298 6.28 -3.80 18.20
C LEU A 298 7.17 -3.32 17.04
N VAL A 299 7.32 -4.10 15.98
CA VAL A 299 8.25 -3.76 14.91
C VAL A 299 7.64 -4.08 13.55
N ALA A 300 7.47 -3.03 12.75
CA ALA A 300 7.12 -3.10 11.34
C ALA A 300 8.24 -3.81 10.56
N ASN A 301 8.14 -5.13 10.46
CA ASN A 301 9.02 -5.90 9.59
C ASN A 301 8.22 -6.93 8.80
N ALA A 302 7.35 -6.37 7.96
CA ALA A 302 7.37 -6.61 6.52
C ALA A 302 6.32 -5.64 5.92
N ALA A 303 6.77 -4.54 5.34
CA ALA A 303 6.47 -4.48 3.92
C ALA A 303 7.13 -5.64 3.18
N ASP A 304 6.34 -6.24 2.29
CA ASP A 304 6.83 -7.05 1.18
C ASP A 304 8.16 -6.43 0.69
N GLU A 305 9.22 -7.23 0.64
CA GLU A 305 10.54 -6.79 0.17
C GLU A 305 10.42 -5.99 -1.14
N SER A 306 9.50 -6.45 -1.98
CA SER A 306 9.10 -5.84 -3.23
C SER A 306 8.58 -4.43 -3.08
N LEU A 307 7.68 -4.20 -2.11
CA LEU A 307 7.12 -2.89 -1.81
C LEU A 307 8.23 -1.90 -1.46
N ARG A 308 9.12 -2.27 -0.54
CA ARG A 308 10.27 -1.44 -0.13
C ARG A 308 11.22 -1.19 -1.29
N THR A 309 11.62 -2.24 -1.99
CA THR A 309 12.59 -2.15 -3.08
C THR A 309 12.10 -1.23 -4.20
N ILE A 310 10.87 -1.41 -4.65
CA ILE A 310 10.30 -0.62 -5.74
C ILE A 310 10.02 0.82 -5.29
N SER A 311 9.30 1.01 -4.20
CA SER A 311 8.93 2.37 -3.73
C SER A 311 10.15 3.22 -3.41
N CYS A 312 11.18 2.65 -2.77
CA CYS A 312 12.38 3.38 -2.42
C CYS A 312 13.26 3.67 -3.65
N THR A 313 13.35 2.74 -4.59
CA THR A 313 14.09 2.98 -5.85
C THR A 313 13.38 4.02 -6.72
N ASP A 314 12.03 4.00 -6.77
CA ASP A 314 11.21 5.02 -7.43
C ASP A 314 11.38 6.41 -6.80
N SER A 315 11.53 6.48 -5.47
CA SER A 315 11.72 7.75 -4.76
C SER A 315 13.05 8.45 -5.04
N ARG A 316 13.97 7.81 -5.78
CA ARG A 316 15.25 8.40 -6.22
C ARG A 316 16.09 8.98 -5.09
N HIS A 317 16.25 8.23 -4.00
CA HIS A 317 17.02 8.63 -2.82
C HIS A 317 16.54 9.91 -2.13
N ARG A 318 15.34 10.42 -2.45
CA ARG A 318 14.79 11.63 -1.82
C ARG A 318 14.66 11.52 -0.31
N LEU A 319 14.59 10.30 0.22
CA LEU A 319 14.50 10.01 1.66
C LEU A 319 15.76 9.35 2.21
N TYR A 320 16.74 9.01 1.37
CA TYR A 320 17.94 8.31 1.80
C TYR A 320 18.70 9.16 2.81
N ASN A 321 19.14 8.52 3.90
CA ASN A 321 19.91 9.15 4.97
C ASN A 321 19.17 10.28 5.73
N HIS A 322 17.86 10.45 5.54
CA HIS A 322 17.05 11.32 6.39
C HIS A 322 17.07 10.84 7.85
N THR A 323 16.95 11.80 8.76
CA THR A 323 16.76 11.55 10.19
C THR A 323 15.28 11.59 10.55
N LEU A 324 14.94 11.14 11.77
CA LEU A 324 13.58 11.33 12.28
C LEU A 324 13.15 12.81 12.26
N GLN A 325 14.07 13.75 12.52
CA GLN A 325 13.74 15.19 12.52
C GLN A 325 13.31 15.68 11.14
N ASP A 326 13.94 15.16 10.08
CA ASP A 326 13.60 15.49 8.69
C ASP A 326 12.20 14.95 8.33
N MET A 327 11.80 13.82 8.94
CA MET A 327 10.48 13.22 8.73
C MET A 327 9.35 13.87 9.53
N LYS A 328 9.65 14.55 10.66
CA LYS A 328 8.63 15.08 11.57
C LYS A 328 7.55 15.97 10.93
N PRO A 329 7.84 16.83 9.94
CA PRO A 329 6.80 17.58 9.25
C PRO A 329 5.79 16.67 8.52
N ASN A 330 6.27 15.65 7.83
CA ASN A 330 5.44 14.71 7.07
C ASN A 330 4.67 13.77 8.00
N ILE A 331 5.32 13.25 9.05
CA ILE A 331 4.67 12.46 10.10
C ILE A 331 3.50 13.23 10.69
N ARG A 332 3.70 14.49 11.09
CA ARG A 332 2.62 15.32 11.65
C ARG A 332 1.49 15.56 10.65
N THR A 333 1.82 15.80 9.40
CA THR A 333 0.84 16.01 8.33
C THR A 333 -0.03 14.76 8.13
N LEU A 334 0.60 13.61 7.94
CA LEU A 334 -0.06 12.32 7.74
C LEU A 334 -0.88 11.90 8.95
N GLN A 335 -0.36 12.13 10.16
CA GLN A 335 -1.10 11.90 11.39
C GLN A 335 -2.36 12.77 11.43
N GLN A 336 -2.29 14.05 11.05
CA GLN A 336 -3.48 14.91 11.04
C GLN A 336 -4.50 14.53 9.96
N GLN A 337 -4.05 13.92 8.86
CA GLN A 337 -4.90 13.48 7.76
C GLN A 337 -5.69 12.21 8.07
N SER A 338 -5.08 11.22 8.76
CA SER A 338 -5.77 9.96 9.06
C SER A 338 -5.33 9.34 10.38
N PHE A 339 -6.32 8.98 11.21
CA PHE A 339 -6.12 8.22 12.43
C PHE A 339 -5.66 6.78 12.17
N LEU A 340 -6.14 6.17 11.09
CA LEU A 340 -5.82 4.77 10.79
C LEU A 340 -4.57 4.59 9.94
N PHE A 341 -4.32 5.51 8.99
CA PHE A 341 -3.29 5.34 7.95
C PHE A 341 -2.08 6.26 8.12
N GLY A 342 -2.18 7.35 8.88
CA GLY A 342 -1.12 8.37 8.93
C GLY A 342 0.25 7.82 9.32
N ASP A 343 0.32 7.04 10.40
CA ASP A 343 1.61 6.43 10.81
C ASP A 343 2.05 5.31 9.88
N TRP A 344 1.11 4.57 9.28
CA TRP A 344 1.46 3.54 8.32
C TRP A 344 2.20 4.15 7.13
N VAL A 345 1.62 5.18 6.50
CA VAL A 345 2.27 5.88 5.38
C VAL A 345 3.61 6.47 5.82
N SER A 346 3.66 7.06 7.02
CA SER A 346 4.90 7.61 7.58
C SER A 346 6.00 6.56 7.73
N ALA A 347 5.65 5.35 8.17
CA ALA A 347 6.61 4.27 8.32
C ALA A 347 7.01 3.63 6.99
N GLU A 348 6.11 3.58 6.01
CA GLU A 348 6.47 3.18 4.66
C GLU A 348 7.50 4.14 4.06
N SER A 349 7.33 5.46 4.22
CA SER A 349 8.35 6.44 3.83
C SER A 349 9.66 6.24 4.60
N ALA A 350 9.59 5.92 5.90
CA ALA A 350 10.78 5.69 6.72
C ALA A 350 11.60 4.47 6.28
N ASN A 351 10.96 3.47 5.65
CA ASN A 351 11.66 2.30 5.10
C ASN A 351 12.72 2.68 4.06
N CYS A 352 12.58 3.84 3.40
CA CYS A 352 13.52 4.30 2.38
C CYS A 352 14.76 5.01 2.93
N ILE A 353 14.81 5.31 4.23
CA ILE A 353 15.97 6.00 4.85
C ILE A 353 17.26 5.18 4.72
N GLY A 354 17.15 3.85 4.80
CA GLY A 354 18.28 2.93 4.66
C GLY A 354 18.65 2.60 3.22
N TRP A 355 17.88 3.05 2.22
CA TRP A 355 17.97 2.55 0.86
C TRP A 355 19.02 3.29 0.02
N SER A 356 20.23 2.74 -0.07
CA SER A 356 21.36 3.34 -0.82
C SER A 356 21.46 2.91 -2.29
N ILE A 357 20.58 2.03 -2.78
CA ILE A 357 20.63 1.56 -4.17
C ILE A 357 20.03 2.62 -5.08
N GLU A 358 20.82 3.20 -5.98
CA GLU A 358 20.32 4.17 -6.96
C GLU A 358 19.64 3.47 -8.14
N ALA A 359 18.52 4.04 -8.56
CA ALA A 359 17.87 3.66 -9.82
C ALA A 359 18.83 3.92 -10.99
N ALA A 360 19.06 2.90 -11.82
CA ALA A 360 19.84 3.03 -13.05
C ALA A 360 19.18 3.99 -14.05
N GLU A 361 17.86 4.12 -13.99
CA GLU A 361 17.07 5.02 -14.82
C GLU A 361 16.22 5.96 -13.96
N LYS A 362 16.17 7.23 -14.37
CA LYS A 362 15.43 8.30 -13.68
C LYS A 362 14.52 8.99 -14.70
N PHE A 363 13.31 9.37 -14.27
CA PHE A 363 12.34 10.04 -15.14
C PHE A 363 11.82 11.30 -14.44
N GLU A 364 12.12 12.46 -15.00
CA GLU A 364 12.00 13.73 -14.28
C GLU A 364 10.57 14.23 -14.11
N ASP A 365 9.65 13.92 -15.03
CA ASP A 365 8.31 14.52 -15.01
C ASP A 365 7.22 13.62 -15.63
N ILE A 366 6.31 13.12 -14.78
CA ILE A 366 5.11 12.38 -15.20
C ILE A 366 4.04 13.35 -15.74
N SER A 367 4.07 14.61 -15.30
CA SER A 367 3.09 15.68 -15.57
C SER A 367 3.44 16.59 -16.76
N GLY A 368 4.60 16.38 -17.40
CA GLY A 368 5.10 17.24 -18.48
C GLY A 368 4.08 17.43 -19.62
N GLU A 369 4.20 18.54 -20.37
CA GLU A 369 3.23 19.06 -21.37
C GLU A 369 2.59 18.04 -22.35
N ARG A 370 3.17 16.84 -22.50
CA ARG A 370 2.59 15.74 -23.29
C ARG A 370 1.51 14.93 -22.57
N SER A 371 1.57 14.75 -21.24
CA SER A 371 0.57 13.98 -20.49
C SER A 371 -0.71 14.77 -20.20
N THR A 372 -0.62 16.10 -20.12
CA THR A 372 -1.77 17.02 -20.01
C THR A 372 -2.75 16.86 -21.17
N HIS A 373 -2.27 16.51 -22.36
CA HIS A 373 -3.10 16.32 -23.55
C HIS A 373 -3.97 15.05 -23.51
N LEU A 374 -3.53 14.00 -22.81
CA LEU A 374 -4.26 12.73 -22.65
C LEU A 374 -5.33 12.84 -21.56
N PHE A 375 -5.03 13.45 -20.42
CA PHE A 375 -6.00 13.64 -19.33
C PHE A 375 -7.07 14.68 -19.67
N GLN A 376 -6.75 15.73 -20.43
CA GLN A 376 -7.77 16.67 -20.94
C GLN A 376 -8.76 15.99 -21.91
N LYS A 377 -8.33 15.01 -22.71
CA LYS A 377 -9.24 14.21 -23.54
C LYS A 377 -10.16 13.32 -22.70
N ALA A 378 -9.67 12.77 -21.59
CA ALA A 378 -10.46 11.96 -20.67
C ALA A 378 -11.49 12.79 -19.88
N GLU A 379 -11.11 13.98 -19.39
CA GLU A 379 -12.06 14.92 -18.77
C GLU A 379 -13.17 15.35 -19.75
N HIS A 380 -12.84 15.53 -21.03
CA HIS A 380 -13.81 15.88 -22.05
C HIS A 380 -14.86 14.77 -22.25
N LEU A 381 -14.47 13.49 -22.15
CA LEU A 381 -15.37 12.34 -22.24
C LEU A 381 -16.26 12.16 -21.01
N VAL A 382 -15.74 12.43 -19.80
CA VAL A 382 -16.52 12.40 -18.56
C VAL A 382 -17.54 13.55 -18.50
N ARG A 383 -17.15 14.76 -18.93
CA ARG A 383 -18.08 15.89 -19.07
C ARG A 383 -19.13 15.64 -20.16
N TYR A 384 -18.75 15.01 -21.27
CA TYR A 384 -19.68 14.65 -22.35
C TYR A 384 -20.74 13.62 -21.91
N ARG A 385 -20.39 12.66 -21.03
CA ARG A 385 -21.35 11.71 -20.46
C ARG A 385 -22.29 12.36 -19.44
N ARG A 386 -21.80 13.25 -18.57
CA ARG A 386 -22.66 14.02 -17.64
C ARG A 386 -23.66 14.94 -18.37
N ALA A 387 -23.29 15.47 -19.54
CA ALA A 387 -24.17 16.34 -20.33
C ALA A 387 -25.29 15.60 -21.08
N ARG A 388 -25.27 14.26 -21.17
CA ARG A 388 -26.23 13.49 -21.98
C ARG A 388 -27.22 12.62 -21.21
N GLY A 389 -27.21 12.61 -19.87
CA GLY A 389 -28.24 11.95 -19.07
C GLY A 389 -28.62 10.54 -19.56
N LYS A 390 -27.61 9.71 -19.83
CA LYS A 390 -27.77 8.29 -20.13
C LYS A 390 -26.95 7.46 -19.17
#